data_AF-A0A950FKC3-F1
#
_entry.id   AF-A0A950FKC3-F1
#
_cell.length_a   1.000
_cell.length_b   1.000
_cell.length_c   1.000
_cell.angle_alpha   90.00
_cell.angle_beta   90.00
_cell.angle_gamma   90.00
#
_symmetry.space_group_name_H-M   'P 1'
#
loop_
_entity.id
_entity.type
_entity.pdbx_description
1 polymer ?
#
loop_
_entity_poly.entity_id
_entity_poly.type
_entity_poly.pdbx_seq_one_letter_code
_entity_poly.pdbx_strand_id
1 'polypeptide(L)' 'RRRVVPGDQLRMEVKVSKHHYPLWKMHAEARVDGELAAEAELSAMEVEEQLP' A
#
# COMPACT_ATOMS: atom_id res chain seq x y z
N ARG A 1 5.52 -1.23 -15.85
CA ARG A 1 5.27 -2.11 -14.70
C ARG A 1 6.23 -3.30 -14.82
N ARG A 2 7.17 -3.47 -13.88
CA ARG A 2 8.13 -4.58 -13.84
C ARG A 2 7.46 -5.83 -13.26
N ARG A 3 7.60 -6.98 -13.91
CA ARG A 3 7.15 -8.27 -13.35
C ARG A 3 8.06 -8.63 -12.17
N VAL A 4 7.47 -9.07 -11.07
CA VAL A 4 8.18 -9.53 -9.87
C VAL A 4 8.56 -11.01 -10.03
N VAL A 5 9.75 -11.39 -9.57
CA VAL A 5 10.28 -12.76 -9.53
C VAL A 5 10.81 -13.11 -8.13
N PRO A 6 10.98 -14.40 -7.79
CA PRO A 6 11.58 -14.79 -6.52
C PRO A 6 12.97 -14.17 -6.33
N GLY A 7 13.21 -13.63 -5.13
CA GLY A 7 14.45 -12.93 -4.79
C GLY A 7 14.38 -11.40 -4.89
N ASP A 8 13.37 -10.85 -5.57
CA ASP A 8 13.13 -9.40 -5.60
C ASP A 8 12.77 -8.87 -4.20
N GLN A 9 13.28 -7.68 -3.86
CA GLN A 9 12.80 -6.92 -2.71
C GLN A 9 11.80 -5.85 -3.17
N LEU A 10 10.55 -5.97 -2.71
CA LEU A 10 9.53 -4.94 -2.91
C LEU A 10 9.68 -3.84 -1.86
N ARG A 11 9.91 -2.61 -2.32
CA ARG A 11 9.73 -1.40 -1.51
C ARG A 11 8.31 -0.88 -1.73
N MET A 12 7.51 -0.94 -0.67
CA MET A 12 6.13 -0.46 -0.68
C MET A 12 6.08 0.88 0.05
N GLU A 13 5.59 1.91 -0.63
CA GLU A 13 5.40 3.24 -0.08
C GLU A 13 3.93 3.61 -0.18
N VAL A 14 3.38 4.12 0.92
CA VAL A 14 1.96 4.46 1.02
C VAL A 14 1.86 5.91 1.48
N LYS A 15 1.13 6.72 0.72
CA LYS A 15 0.82 8.10 1.03
C LYS A 15 -0.67 8.24 1.33
N VAL A 16 -1.00 8.72 2.53
CA VAL A 16 -2.38 9.08 2.88
C VAL A 16 -2.81 10.25 2.01
N SER A 17 -3.83 10.03 1.18
CA SER A 17 -4.39 11.06 0.30
C SER A 17 -5.58 11.76 0.95
N LYS A 18 -6.39 11.03 1.72
CA LYS A 18 -7.48 11.58 2.53
C LYS A 18 -7.71 10.72 3.77
N HIS A 19 -7.97 11.37 4.90
CA HIS A 19 -8.35 10.71 6.14
C HIS A 19 -9.59 11.40 6.72
N HIS A 20 -10.63 10.61 6.97
CA HIS A 20 -11.83 11.02 7.71
C HIS A 20 -12.28 9.83 8.55
N TYR A 21 -11.99 9.88 9.85
CA TYR A 21 -12.21 8.76 10.76
C TYR A 21 -13.61 8.14 10.59
N PRO A 22 -13.74 6.81 10.45
CA PRO A 22 -12.68 5.78 10.51
C PRO A 22 -12.04 5.45 9.15
N LEU A 23 -12.35 6.20 8.10
CA LEU A 23 -11.99 5.90 6.70
C LEU A 23 -10.66 6.52 6.27
N TRP A 24 -9.86 5.71 5.60
CA TRP A 24 -8.59 6.06 4.99
C TRP A 24 -8.67 5.90 3.47
N LYS A 25 -8.12 6.87 2.74
CA LYS A 25 -7.79 6.78 1.31
C LYS A 25 -6.30 7.01 1.16
N MET A 26 -5.65 6.14 0.40
CA MET A 26 -4.20 6.14 0.30
C MET A 26 -3.77 5.79 -1.12
N HIS A 27 -2.77 6.51 -1.62
CA HIS A 27 -2.06 6.11 -2.83
C HIS A 27 -0.88 5.23 -2.43
N ALA A 28 -0.76 4.04 -3.02
CA ALA A 28 0.31 3.10 -2.72
C ALA A 28 1.08 2.74 -3.98
N GLU A 29 2.41 2.73 -3.87
CA GLU A 29 3.32 2.26 -4.91
C GLU A 29 4.18 1.12 -4.37
N ALA A 30 4.45 0.14 -5.22
CA ALA A 30 5.39 -0.93 -4.94
C ALA A 30 6.46 -0.96 -6.04
N ARG A 31 7.73 -0.85 -5.64
CA ARG A 31 8.88 -0.74 -6.53
C ARG A 31 9.90 -1.85 -6.26
N VAL A 32 10.59 -2.31 -7.30
CA VAL A 32 11.77 -3.19 -7.20
C VAL A 32 12.92 -2.48 -7.90
N ASP A 33 14.04 -2.27 -7.20
CA ASP A 33 15.20 -1.52 -7.70
C ASP A 33 14.84 -0.14 -8.29
N GLY A 34 13.83 0.51 -7.70
CA GLY A 34 13.31 1.82 -8.14
C GLY A 34 12.26 1.75 -9.26
N GLU A 35 12.14 0.62 -9.96
CA GLU A 35 11.13 0.44 -11.01
C GLU A 35 9.75 0.09 -10.44
N LEU A 36 8.71 0.75 -10.96
CA LEU A 36 7.33 0.50 -10.54
C LEU A 36 6.88 -0.90 -10.95
N ALA A 37 6.58 -1.74 -9.96
CA ALA A 37 5.99 -3.06 -10.15
C ALA A 37 4.45 -2.98 -10.12
N ALA A 38 3.90 -2.29 -9.11
CA ALA A 38 2.46 -2.10 -8.93
C ALA A 38 2.15 -0.74 -8.30
N GLU A 39 0.95 -0.23 -8.55
CA GLU A 39 0.40 0.98 -7.92
C GLU A 39 -1.10 0.76 -7.67
N ALA A 40 -1.64 1.39 -6.62
CA ALA A 40 -3.06 1.27 -6.29
C ALA A 40 -3.57 2.47 -5.47
N GLU A 41 -4.86 2.76 -5.62
CA GLU A 41 -5.63 3.55 -4.64
C GLU A 41 -6.25 2.58 -3.63
N LEU A 42 -5.79 2.64 -2.39
CA LEU A 42 -6.23 1.82 -1.29
C LEU A 42 -7.30 2.55 -0.47
N SER A 43 -8.23 1.78 0.08
CA SER A 43 -9.19 2.25 1.08
C SER A 43 -9.16 1.32 2.27
N ALA A 44 -9.14 1.88 3.48
CA ALA A 44 -9.19 1.11 4.72
C ALA A 44 -10.17 1.75 5.70
N MET A 45 -10.67 0.95 6.63
CA MET A 45 -11.49 1.40 7.75
C MET A 45 -10.84 0.94 9.05
N GLU A 46 -10.58 1.86 9.96
CA GLU A 46 -10.09 1.55 11.29
C GLU A 46 -11.22 0.96 12.14
N VAL A 47 -10.94 -0.17 12.79
CA VAL A 47 -11.88 -0.89 13.65
C VAL A 47 -11.19 -1.20 14.98
N GLU A 48 -11.95 -1.28 16.06
CA GLU A 48 -11.41 -1.70 17.35
C GLU A 48 -10.88 -3.13 17.25
N GLU A 49 -9.67 -3.36 17.77
CA GLU A 49 -9.06 -4.68 17.81
C GLU A 49 -9.83 -5.55 18.83
N GLN A 50 -10.52 -6.57 18.32
CA GLN A 50 -11.08 -7.62 19.18
C GLN A 50 -9.96 -8.60 19.51
N LEU A 51 -9.22 -8.31 20.58
CA LEU A 51 -8.32 -9.30 21.18
C LEU A 51 -9.17 -10.52 21.59
N PRO A 52 -8.78 -11.75 21.22
CA PRO A 52 -9.48 -12.97 21.66
C PRO A 52 -9.44 -13.14 23.18
#